data_AF-A0A0B1S8M9-F1
#
_entry.id   AF-A0A0B1S8M9-F1
#
_cell.length_a   1.000
_cell.length_b   1.000
_cell.length_c   1.000
_cell.angle_alpha   90.00
_cell.angle_beta   90.00
_cell.angle_gamma   90.00
#
_symmetry.space_group_name_H-M   'P 1'
#
loop_
_entity.id
_entity.type
_entity.pdbx_description
1 polymer ?
#
loop_
_entity_poly.entity_id
_entity_poly.type
_entity_poly.pdbx_seq_one_letter_code
_entity_poly.pdbx_strand_id
1 'polypeptide(L)'
;MNALTRRALHTTAVVARGRTAFFNKHKKVTEPAKQDPDYFEKAARALPLDENYIDALGKLYYEKVGSERDLGLKAADNLVADRVKFGLPDLDLSAPRAPYKGLDVLNDAPESVKKIFSIGFGTRRDLSSEWKAQLIGKVNQHALDNSSLEMKIAWMTALIRHWSLLVEDISKETPKKPTWLTHRIWLVINWRRKFLRLLRERDEEAFEKVIKELKIAYHVQKQPEHVKTRKAWAEAQLRARVEQEKERRLEELHQSYIKQRKEKSEEMEKRKAELRKELQQVGQAFTSFAYNAALPEIPRIMGLIVQCHISHVQIVMECMESGLRGWRVLLI
;
A
#
# COMPACT_ATOMS: atom_id res chain seq x y z
N MET A 1 45.25 -41.93 -54.97
CA MET A 1 43.93 -41.68 -54.34
C MET A 1 44.18 -41.31 -52.89
N ASN A 2 44.39 -40.02 -52.60
CA ASN A 2 44.67 -39.54 -51.25
C ASN A 2 43.36 -38.96 -50.67
N ALA A 3 42.85 -39.63 -49.64
CA ALA A 3 41.65 -39.23 -48.94
C ALA A 3 41.89 -37.90 -48.20
N LEU A 4 41.31 -36.82 -48.71
CA LEU A 4 41.14 -35.57 -48.00
C LEU A 4 40.18 -35.80 -46.83
N THR A 5 40.72 -36.07 -45.66
CA THR A 5 39.97 -36.02 -44.40
C THR A 5 39.54 -34.58 -44.17
N ARG A 6 38.29 -34.26 -44.55
CA ARG A 6 37.62 -33.03 -44.12
C ARG A 6 37.53 -33.07 -42.60
N ARG A 7 38.48 -32.43 -41.91
CA ARG A 7 38.31 -32.04 -40.52
C ARG A 7 37.13 -31.08 -40.47
N ALA A 8 35.98 -31.58 -40.03
CA ALA A 8 34.91 -30.73 -39.56
C ALA A 8 35.48 -29.92 -38.39
N LEU A 9 35.69 -28.62 -38.61
CA LEU A 9 35.92 -27.69 -37.51
C LEU A 9 34.67 -27.77 -36.63
N HIS A 10 34.77 -28.49 -35.52
CA HIS A 10 33.78 -28.46 -34.45
C HIS A 10 33.80 -27.05 -33.83
N THR A 11 33.15 -26.10 -34.50
CA THR A 11 32.71 -24.83 -33.90
C THR A 11 31.45 -25.09 -33.08
N THR A 12 31.55 -25.98 -32.10
CA THR A 12 30.44 -26.26 -31.19
C THR A 12 30.88 -26.07 -29.75
N ALA A 13 30.23 -25.10 -29.10
CA ALA A 13 30.01 -25.03 -27.65
C ALA A 13 31.05 -24.37 -26.72
N VAL A 14 32.01 -23.56 -27.19
CA VAL A 14 32.77 -22.66 -26.27
C VAL A 14 32.27 -21.21 -26.31
N VAL A 15 31.77 -20.73 -27.45
CA VAL A 15 31.27 -19.34 -27.60
C VAL A 15 29.87 -19.15 -26.97
N ALA A 16 29.16 -20.22 -26.61
CA ALA A 16 27.88 -20.14 -25.91
C ALA A 16 27.98 -19.84 -24.40
N ARG A 17 29.19 -19.70 -23.84
CA ARG A 17 29.39 -19.15 -22.48
C ARG A 17 29.39 -17.62 -22.43
N GLY A 18 29.11 -16.97 -23.56
CA GLY A 18 28.71 -15.56 -23.64
C GLY A 18 27.20 -15.33 -23.44
N ARG A 19 26.43 -16.33 -22.97
CA ARG A 19 25.06 -16.09 -22.49
C ARG A 19 25.13 -15.29 -21.21
N THR A 20 25.17 -13.97 -21.37
CA THR A 20 24.87 -12.90 -20.39
C THR A 20 24.97 -13.38 -18.95
N ALA A 21 26.07 -13.03 -18.26
CA ALA A 21 26.08 -13.08 -16.80
C ALA A 21 24.83 -12.37 -16.32
N PHE A 22 23.86 -13.14 -15.83
CA PHE A 22 22.53 -12.64 -15.53
C PHE A 22 22.69 -11.60 -14.41
N PHE A 23 22.61 -10.31 -14.74
CA PHE A 23 22.89 -9.20 -13.83
C PHE A 23 21.95 -9.12 -12.61
N ASN A 24 20.97 -10.02 -12.50
CA ASN A 24 20.06 -10.12 -11.36
C ASN A 24 20.57 -11.15 -10.35
N LYS A 25 21.56 -10.76 -9.54
CA LYS A 25 21.92 -11.50 -8.33
C LYS A 25 20.78 -11.39 -7.32
N HIS A 26 20.37 -12.51 -6.73
CA HIS A 26 19.47 -12.48 -5.56
C HIS A 26 20.17 -11.71 -4.44
N LYS A 27 19.55 -10.62 -3.96
CA LYS A 27 20.08 -9.84 -2.83
C LYS A 27 19.33 -10.28 -1.58
N LYS A 28 20.05 -10.70 -0.54
CA LYS A 28 19.43 -11.02 0.76
C LYS A 28 18.84 -9.75 1.36
N VAL A 29 17.57 -9.83 1.77
CA VAL A 29 16.88 -8.72 2.45
C VAL A 29 16.98 -8.95 3.96
N THR A 30 18.00 -8.39 4.59
CA THR A 30 18.22 -8.49 6.04
C THR A 30 17.46 -7.41 6.83
N GLU A 31 17.21 -6.26 6.22
CA GLU A 31 16.50 -5.15 6.86
C GLU A 31 14.98 -5.34 6.79
N PRO A 32 14.25 -5.20 7.90
CA PRO A 32 12.79 -5.35 7.92
C PRO A 32 12.08 -4.26 7.10
N ALA A 33 12.60 -3.02 7.07
CA ALA A 33 12.00 -1.93 6.31
C ALA A 33 11.91 -2.20 4.80
N LYS A 34 12.89 -2.93 4.23
CA LYS A 34 12.92 -3.32 2.81
C LYS A 34 11.86 -4.36 2.45
N GLN A 35 11.17 -4.91 3.44
CA GLN A 35 10.11 -5.90 3.22
C GLN A 35 8.78 -5.22 2.89
N ASP A 36 8.57 -3.96 3.28
CA ASP A 36 7.34 -3.24 2.95
C ASP A 36 7.14 -3.19 1.43
N PRO A 37 5.94 -3.54 0.90
CA PRO A 37 5.66 -3.54 -0.53
C PRO A 37 5.92 -2.19 -1.20
N ASP A 38 5.69 -1.12 -0.45
CA ASP A 38 5.85 0.26 -0.91
C ASP A 38 7.22 0.86 -0.57
N TYR A 39 8.15 0.10 0.04
CA TYR A 39 9.46 0.61 0.47
C TYR A 39 10.23 1.25 -0.71
N PHE A 40 10.40 0.50 -1.80
CA PHE A 40 11.16 0.97 -2.96
C PHE A 40 10.46 2.11 -3.69
N GLU A 41 9.13 2.16 -3.64
CA GLU A 41 8.33 3.26 -4.17
C GLU A 41 8.53 4.54 -3.34
N LYS A 42 8.49 4.42 -2.00
CA LYS A 42 8.80 5.52 -1.07
C LYS A 42 10.25 6.00 -1.21
N ALA A 43 11.21 5.09 -1.35
CA ALA A 43 12.61 5.42 -1.56
C ALA A 43 12.84 6.16 -2.89
N ALA A 44 12.20 5.71 -3.98
CA ALA A 44 12.20 6.44 -5.25
C ALA A 44 11.57 7.84 -5.11
N ARG A 45 10.52 7.95 -4.27
CA ARG A 45 9.89 9.23 -3.91
C ARG A 45 10.70 10.12 -2.97
N ALA A 46 11.81 9.66 -2.41
CA ALA A 46 12.70 10.48 -1.59
C ALA A 46 13.93 10.98 -2.36
N LEU A 47 14.23 10.42 -3.54
CA LEU A 47 15.40 10.80 -4.31
C LEU A 47 15.37 12.28 -4.77
N PRO A 48 16.51 12.99 -4.76
CA PRO A 48 16.63 14.34 -5.31
C PRO A 48 16.57 14.32 -6.84
N LEU A 49 16.00 15.37 -7.44
CA LEU A 49 15.94 15.58 -8.90
C LEU A 49 17.25 16.23 -9.39
N ASP A 50 18.35 15.51 -9.29
CA ASP A 50 19.66 15.92 -9.82
C ASP A 50 19.96 15.25 -11.17
N GLU A 51 21.09 15.59 -11.78
CA GLU A 51 21.57 14.96 -13.04
C GLU A 51 21.70 13.43 -12.90
N ASN A 52 21.89 12.93 -11.67
CA ASN A 52 22.04 11.52 -11.35
C ASN A 52 20.71 10.80 -11.05
N TYR A 53 19.56 11.47 -11.12
CA TYR A 53 18.26 10.91 -10.72
C TYR A 53 17.92 9.61 -11.45
N ILE A 54 18.16 9.56 -12.76
CA ILE A 54 17.87 8.38 -13.60
C ILE A 54 18.76 7.19 -13.21
N ASP A 55 20.02 7.46 -12.85
CA ASP A 55 20.98 6.46 -12.42
C ASP A 55 20.69 5.95 -11.01
N ALA A 56 20.30 6.85 -10.11
CA ALA A 56 19.83 6.52 -8.76
C ALA A 56 18.56 5.65 -8.81
N LEU A 57 17.59 5.99 -9.67
CA LEU A 57 16.42 5.14 -9.94
C LEU A 57 16.82 3.79 -10.53
N GLY A 58 17.79 3.76 -11.44
CA GLY A 58 18.33 2.52 -11.99
C GLY A 58 18.87 1.60 -10.90
N LYS A 59 19.71 2.13 -10.00
CA LYS A 59 20.27 1.39 -8.86
C LYS A 59 19.16 0.85 -7.94
N LEU A 60 18.18 1.69 -7.59
CA LEU A 60 17.02 1.28 -6.79
C LEU A 60 16.19 0.19 -7.47
N TYR A 61 15.98 0.28 -8.79
CA TYR A 61 15.25 -0.75 -9.54
C TYR A 61 15.96 -2.10 -9.48
N TYR A 62 17.28 -2.14 -9.67
CA TYR A 62 18.03 -3.40 -9.55
C TYR A 62 18.00 -3.97 -8.13
N GLU A 63 17.98 -3.11 -7.11
CA GLU A 63 17.78 -3.51 -5.72
C GLU A 63 16.38 -4.08 -5.46
N LYS A 64 15.35 -3.41 -5.96
CA LYS A 64 13.96 -3.89 -5.91
C LYS A 64 13.81 -5.25 -6.58
N VAL A 65 14.30 -5.40 -7.81
CA VAL A 65 14.18 -6.66 -8.55
C VAL A 65 15.02 -7.78 -7.91
N GLY A 66 16.21 -7.46 -7.39
CA GLY A 66 17.07 -8.42 -6.70
C GLY A 66 16.50 -8.90 -5.37
N SER A 67 15.80 -8.03 -4.64
CA SER A 67 15.12 -8.33 -3.37
C SER A 67 13.80 -9.07 -3.57
N GLU A 68 12.95 -8.67 -4.52
CA GLU A 68 11.69 -9.38 -4.88
C GLU A 68 11.91 -10.81 -5.37
N ARG A 69 13.08 -11.07 -5.96
CA ARG A 69 13.51 -12.40 -6.38
C ARG A 69 14.06 -13.22 -5.22
N ASP A 70 14.44 -12.61 -4.11
CA ASP A 70 14.85 -13.38 -2.95
C ASP A 70 13.64 -14.11 -2.37
N LEU A 71 13.76 -15.43 -2.26
CA LEU A 71 12.69 -16.26 -1.74
C LEU A 71 12.35 -15.87 -0.30
N GLY A 72 13.33 -15.37 0.47
CA GLY A 72 13.13 -14.86 1.83
C GLY A 72 12.06 -13.77 1.90
N LEU A 73 11.99 -12.87 0.90
CA LEU A 73 10.97 -11.81 0.86
C LEU A 73 9.54 -12.37 0.63
N LYS A 74 9.42 -13.48 -0.11
CA LYS A 74 8.13 -14.09 -0.46
C LYS A 74 7.69 -15.16 0.55
N ALA A 75 8.66 -15.81 1.20
CA ALA A 75 8.47 -16.96 2.07
C ALA A 75 8.54 -16.61 3.56
N ALA A 76 9.15 -15.49 3.93
CA ALA A 76 9.05 -14.96 5.28
C ALA A 76 7.67 -14.31 5.45
N ASP A 77 6.88 -14.77 6.40
CA ASP A 77 5.59 -14.16 6.76
C ASP A 77 5.77 -12.82 7.52
N ASN A 78 6.97 -12.24 7.47
CA ASN A 78 7.51 -11.18 8.33
C ASN A 78 6.98 -9.77 8.04
N LEU A 79 5.82 -9.63 7.40
CA LEU A 79 5.36 -8.31 6.92
C LEU A 79 4.59 -7.48 7.95
N VAL A 80 4.65 -7.81 9.25
CA VAL A 80 4.29 -6.88 10.32
C VAL A 80 5.18 -7.13 11.55
N ALA A 81 5.93 -6.09 11.91
CA ALA A 81 6.67 -5.85 13.16
C ALA A 81 6.53 -6.90 14.28
N ASP A 82 7.63 -7.58 14.64
CA ASP A 82 8.30 -7.40 15.93
C ASP A 82 9.30 -8.50 16.26
N ARG A 83 10.18 -8.16 17.21
CA ARG A 83 11.32 -8.86 17.79
C ARG A 83 10.97 -10.20 18.46
N VAL A 84 10.32 -11.11 17.75
CA VAL A 84 10.02 -12.46 18.25
C VAL A 84 10.76 -13.47 17.38
N LYS A 85 11.31 -14.53 17.99
CA LYS A 85 11.86 -15.69 17.25
C LYS A 85 10.77 -16.23 16.32
N PHE A 86 10.77 -15.76 15.08
CA PHE A 86 9.83 -16.15 14.05
C PHE A 86 10.39 -17.38 13.33
N GLY A 87 9.59 -18.42 13.18
CA GLY A 87 10.04 -19.64 12.53
C GLY A 87 9.18 -20.84 12.84
N LEU A 88 9.80 -22.00 12.70
CA LEU A 88 9.23 -23.26 13.15
C LEU A 88 9.26 -23.29 14.67
N PRO A 89 8.30 -23.95 15.32
CA PRO A 89 8.37 -24.21 16.75
C PRO A 89 9.67 -24.93 17.13
N ASP A 90 10.23 -24.57 18.29
CA ASP A 90 11.34 -25.30 18.89
C ASP A 90 10.85 -26.72 19.24
N LEU A 91 11.51 -27.74 18.71
CA LEU A 91 11.16 -29.13 18.96
C LEU A 91 11.94 -29.67 20.15
N ASP A 92 11.25 -30.40 21.02
CA ASP A 92 11.91 -31.27 21.97
C ASP A 92 12.45 -32.50 21.24
N LEU A 93 13.78 -32.58 21.12
CA LEU A 93 14.46 -33.68 20.43
C LEU A 93 14.35 -35.00 21.20
N SER A 94 14.05 -34.96 22.51
CA SER A 94 13.89 -36.15 23.33
C SER A 94 12.50 -36.78 23.18
N ALA A 95 11.50 -36.00 22.74
CA ALA A 95 10.15 -36.48 22.55
C ALA A 95 10.07 -37.58 21.47
N PRO A 96 9.12 -38.53 21.59
CA PRO A 96 8.96 -39.60 20.62
C PRO A 96 8.43 -39.07 19.28
N ARG A 97 8.83 -39.72 18.18
CA ARG A 97 8.34 -39.37 16.84
C ARG A 97 6.83 -39.55 16.73
N ALA A 98 6.18 -38.74 15.90
CA ALA A 98 4.74 -38.74 15.63
C ALA A 98 4.04 -40.12 15.58
N PRO A 99 4.50 -41.13 14.81
CA PRO A 99 3.81 -42.42 14.75
C PRO A 99 3.86 -43.22 16.05
N TYR A 100 4.79 -42.91 16.95
CA TYR A 100 4.99 -43.61 18.21
C TYR A 100 4.46 -42.83 19.42
N LYS A 101 3.82 -41.68 19.20
CA LYS A 101 3.22 -40.89 20.28
C LYS A 101 2.00 -41.62 20.86
N GLY A 102 1.94 -41.69 22.19
CA GLY A 102 0.81 -42.31 22.89
C GLY A 102 0.81 -43.85 22.84
N LEU A 103 1.94 -44.48 22.50
CA LEU A 103 2.09 -45.92 22.63
C LEU A 103 2.53 -46.27 24.07
N ASP A 104 1.70 -47.01 24.79
CA ASP A 104 2.00 -47.45 26.16
C ASP A 104 3.29 -48.28 26.23
N VAL A 105 3.52 -49.11 25.20
CA VAL A 105 4.74 -49.93 25.05
C VAL A 105 6.01 -49.08 25.06
N LEU A 106 5.96 -47.85 24.53
CA LEU A 106 7.12 -46.98 24.50
C LEU A 106 7.34 -46.28 25.86
N ASN A 107 6.27 -46.09 26.65
CA ASN A 107 6.36 -45.53 28.00
C ASN A 107 7.05 -46.51 28.97
N ASP A 108 6.80 -47.81 28.81
CA ASP A 108 7.39 -48.87 29.64
C ASP A 108 8.79 -49.32 29.15
N ALA A 109 9.19 -48.90 27.95
CA ALA A 109 10.46 -49.27 27.36
C ALA A 109 11.68 -48.69 28.14
N PRO A 110 12.84 -49.38 28.12
CA PRO A 110 14.07 -48.86 28.69
C PRO A 110 14.52 -47.57 27.99
N GLU A 111 15.24 -46.72 28.71
CA GLU A 111 15.64 -45.37 28.25
C GLU A 111 16.45 -45.39 26.95
N SER A 112 17.25 -46.44 26.73
CA SER A 112 17.98 -46.65 25.47
C SER A 112 17.05 -46.76 24.26
N VAL A 113 15.92 -47.46 24.42
CA VAL A 113 14.91 -47.64 23.37
C VAL A 113 14.13 -46.34 23.15
N LYS A 114 13.72 -45.65 24.23
CA LYS A 114 13.08 -44.32 24.15
C LYS A 114 13.94 -43.33 23.36
N LYS A 115 15.25 -43.33 23.63
CA LYS A 115 16.22 -42.49 22.91
C LYS A 115 16.28 -42.80 21.41
N ILE A 116 16.26 -44.07 20.99
CA ILE A 116 16.26 -44.45 19.56
C ILE A 116 15.01 -43.94 18.84
N PHE A 117 13.84 -44.04 19.48
CA PHE A 117 12.56 -43.59 18.95
C PHE A 117 12.26 -42.11 19.16
N SER A 118 13.19 -41.37 19.76
CA SER A 118 13.10 -39.92 19.88
C SER A 118 13.24 -39.23 18.52
N ILE A 119 12.79 -37.98 18.46
CA ILE A 119 12.86 -37.11 17.28
C ILE A 119 14.32 -36.80 16.91
N GLY A 120 15.21 -36.66 17.89
CA GLY A 120 16.64 -36.35 17.68
C GLY A 120 17.39 -37.44 16.92
N PHE A 121 17.02 -38.71 17.09
CA PHE A 121 17.54 -39.86 16.32
C PHE A 121 16.75 -40.13 15.03
N GLY A 122 15.76 -39.28 14.73
CA GLY A 122 14.91 -39.36 13.56
C GLY A 122 15.53 -38.80 12.28
N THR A 123 14.80 -38.99 11.20
CA THR A 123 15.12 -38.39 9.91
C THR A 123 14.55 -36.97 9.83
N ARG A 124 15.01 -36.17 8.86
CA ARG A 124 14.41 -34.84 8.60
C ARG A 124 12.90 -34.90 8.34
N ARG A 125 12.40 -36.02 7.81
CA ARG A 125 10.96 -36.24 7.60
C ARG A 125 10.21 -36.24 8.93
N ASP A 126 10.78 -36.83 9.97
CA ASP A 126 10.18 -36.89 11.30
C ASP A 126 10.08 -35.49 11.91
N LEU A 127 11.15 -34.69 11.84
CA LEU A 127 11.14 -33.26 12.22
C LEU A 127 10.06 -32.48 11.46
N SER A 128 9.95 -32.72 10.16
CA SER A 128 8.97 -32.03 9.31
C SER A 128 7.53 -32.40 9.67
N SER A 129 7.28 -33.64 10.07
CA SER A 129 5.97 -34.10 10.54
C SER A 129 5.61 -33.46 11.88
N GLU A 130 6.57 -33.35 12.79
CA GLU A 130 6.39 -32.73 14.11
C GLU A 130 6.07 -31.24 14.00
N TRP A 131 6.83 -30.50 13.21
CA TRP A 131 6.55 -29.08 12.96
C TRP A 131 5.16 -28.86 12.36
N LYS A 132 4.73 -29.74 11.43
CA LYS A 132 3.38 -29.69 10.86
C LYS A 132 2.33 -29.94 11.93
N ALA A 133 2.49 -30.99 12.73
CA ALA A 133 1.55 -31.34 13.79
C ALA A 133 1.39 -30.22 14.81
N GLN A 134 2.48 -29.60 15.25
CA GLN A 134 2.42 -28.48 16.21
C GLN A 134 1.74 -27.23 15.64
N LEU A 135 2.02 -26.88 14.37
CA LEU A 135 1.38 -25.71 13.74
C LEU A 135 -0.10 -25.96 13.42
N ILE A 136 -0.45 -27.17 12.99
CA ILE A 136 -1.85 -27.57 12.78
C ILE A 136 -2.60 -27.55 14.11
N GLY A 137 -2.03 -28.10 15.18
CA GLY A 137 -2.66 -28.18 16.50
C GLY A 137 -3.05 -26.83 17.10
N LYS A 138 -2.37 -25.74 16.74
CA LYS A 138 -2.72 -24.38 17.21
C LYS A 138 -3.99 -23.82 16.57
N VAL A 139 -4.31 -24.29 15.37
CA VAL A 139 -5.26 -23.64 14.47
C VAL A 139 -6.45 -24.55 14.14
N ASN A 140 -6.30 -25.87 14.33
CA ASN A 140 -7.33 -26.86 14.03
C ASN A 140 -8.66 -26.58 14.74
N GLN A 141 -9.77 -26.92 14.08
CA GLN A 141 -11.10 -26.83 14.70
C GLN A 141 -11.33 -27.97 15.70
N HIS A 142 -10.90 -29.18 15.34
CA HIS A 142 -11.03 -30.38 16.17
C HIS A 142 -9.82 -31.31 16.01
N ALA A 143 -9.69 -32.32 16.88
CA ALA A 143 -8.50 -33.18 16.91
C ALA A 143 -8.24 -33.95 15.61
N LEU A 144 -9.29 -34.42 14.94
CA LEU A 144 -9.23 -35.22 13.71
C LEU A 144 -9.42 -34.40 12.42
N ASP A 145 -9.25 -33.08 12.48
CA ASP A 145 -9.48 -32.23 11.32
C ASP A 145 -8.34 -32.36 10.31
N ASN A 146 -8.70 -32.91 9.15
CA ASN A 146 -7.79 -33.26 8.06
C ASN A 146 -8.11 -32.50 6.76
N SER A 147 -9.10 -31.59 6.75
CA SER A 147 -9.52 -30.98 5.48
C SER A 147 -9.98 -29.53 5.55
N SER A 148 -10.10 -28.95 6.75
CA SER A 148 -10.44 -27.53 6.93
C SER A 148 -9.46 -26.60 6.23
N LEU A 149 -9.89 -25.35 6.04
CA LEU A 149 -9.04 -24.32 5.45
C LEU A 149 -7.91 -23.95 6.41
N GLU A 150 -8.23 -23.88 7.69
CA GLU A 150 -7.36 -23.56 8.82
C GLU A 150 -6.21 -24.57 8.91
N MET A 151 -6.52 -25.88 8.89
CA MET A 151 -5.52 -26.94 8.83
C MET A 151 -4.64 -26.80 7.58
N LYS A 152 -5.23 -26.64 6.40
CA LYS A 152 -4.48 -26.51 5.13
C LYS A 152 -3.54 -25.31 5.16
N ILE A 153 -3.96 -24.17 5.70
CA ILE A 153 -3.14 -22.97 5.85
C ILE A 153 -1.98 -23.24 6.82
N ALA A 154 -2.24 -23.88 7.96
CA ALA A 154 -1.21 -24.25 8.93
C ALA A 154 -0.18 -25.24 8.33
N TRP A 155 -0.65 -26.27 7.63
CA TRP A 155 0.18 -27.24 6.93
C TRP A 155 1.07 -26.58 5.86
N MET A 156 0.50 -25.70 5.04
CA MET A 156 1.27 -24.95 4.03
C MET A 156 2.30 -24.02 4.67
N THR A 157 1.95 -23.39 5.79
CA THR A 157 2.85 -22.51 6.52
C THR A 157 4.03 -23.27 7.12
N ALA A 158 3.77 -24.42 7.76
CA ALA A 158 4.82 -25.32 8.24
C ALA A 158 5.76 -25.74 7.10
N LEU A 159 5.16 -26.08 5.95
CA LEU A 159 5.88 -26.49 4.76
C LEU A 159 6.77 -25.38 4.19
N ILE A 160 6.24 -24.17 4.04
CA ILE A 160 7.00 -23.01 3.57
C ILE A 160 8.19 -22.75 4.49
N ARG A 161 7.97 -22.71 5.82
CA ARG A 161 9.03 -22.43 6.79
C ARG A 161 10.14 -23.48 6.77
N HIS A 162 9.79 -24.76 6.75
CA HIS A 162 10.81 -25.82 6.78
C HIS A 162 11.54 -25.99 5.45
N TRP A 163 10.90 -25.71 4.31
CA TRP A 163 11.57 -25.67 3.01
C TRP A 163 12.45 -24.44 2.86
N SER A 164 12.07 -23.29 3.44
CA SER A 164 12.92 -22.10 3.50
C SER A 164 14.21 -22.37 4.27
N LEU A 165 14.13 -22.99 5.46
CA LEU A 165 15.33 -23.44 6.19
C LEU A 165 16.21 -24.37 5.35
N LEU A 166 15.60 -25.32 4.64
CA LEU A 166 16.35 -26.24 3.77
C LEU A 166 17.07 -25.49 2.64
N VAL A 167 16.41 -24.49 2.02
CA VAL A 167 17.03 -23.65 0.99
C VAL A 167 18.19 -22.86 1.58
N GLU A 168 18.06 -22.35 2.80
CA GLU A 168 19.15 -21.64 3.48
C GLU A 168 20.34 -22.56 3.74
N ASP A 169 20.12 -23.77 4.25
CA ASP A 169 21.18 -24.75 4.49
C ASP A 169 21.91 -25.12 3.19
N ILE A 170 21.16 -25.44 2.12
CA ILE A 170 21.74 -25.74 0.79
C ILE A 170 22.52 -24.53 0.25
N SER A 171 22.05 -23.30 0.51
CA SER A 171 22.72 -22.08 0.04
C SER A 171 24.03 -21.75 0.77
N LYS A 172 24.28 -22.38 1.93
CA LYS A 172 25.58 -22.25 2.62
C LYS A 172 26.65 -23.07 1.89
N GLU A 173 26.28 -24.24 1.38
CA GLU A 173 27.19 -25.15 0.68
C GLU A 173 27.32 -24.82 -0.81
N THR A 174 26.22 -24.42 -1.44
CA THR A 174 26.15 -24.20 -2.90
C THR A 174 25.87 -22.74 -3.23
N PRO A 175 26.58 -22.16 -4.24
CA PRO A 175 26.38 -20.75 -4.60
C PRO A 175 25.06 -20.48 -5.32
N LYS A 176 24.38 -21.52 -5.83
CA LYS A 176 23.12 -21.42 -6.56
C LYS A 176 21.97 -22.00 -5.74
N LYS A 177 20.88 -21.24 -5.62
CA LYS A 177 19.66 -21.73 -4.95
C LYS A 177 19.02 -22.87 -5.76
N PRO A 178 18.50 -23.92 -5.11
CA PRO A 178 17.84 -25.03 -5.80
C PRO A 178 16.52 -24.57 -6.46
N THR A 179 16.52 -24.41 -7.79
CA THR A 179 15.36 -23.94 -8.56
C THR A 179 14.12 -24.81 -8.35
N TRP A 180 14.30 -26.14 -8.31
CA TRP A 180 13.21 -27.10 -8.14
C TRP A 180 12.49 -26.93 -6.80
N LEU A 181 13.20 -26.53 -5.74
CA LEU A 181 12.64 -26.35 -4.40
C LEU A 181 12.03 -24.96 -4.23
N THR A 182 12.75 -23.92 -4.68
CA THR A 182 12.28 -22.53 -4.66
C THR A 182 10.98 -22.36 -5.46
N HIS A 183 10.85 -22.99 -6.62
CA HIS A 183 9.61 -22.99 -7.41
C HIS A 183 8.45 -23.65 -6.67
N ARG A 184 8.68 -24.78 -5.97
CA ARG A 184 7.65 -25.43 -5.16
C ARG A 184 7.20 -24.57 -3.97
N ILE A 185 8.14 -23.92 -3.27
CA ILE A 185 7.82 -22.99 -2.19
C ILE A 185 6.91 -21.87 -2.72
N TRP A 186 7.25 -21.29 -3.88
CA TRP A 186 6.44 -20.26 -4.52
C TRP A 186 5.00 -20.73 -4.84
N LEU A 187 4.83 -21.94 -5.38
CA LEU A 187 3.50 -22.51 -5.60
C LEU A 187 2.70 -22.64 -4.30
N VAL A 188 3.33 -23.16 -3.23
CA VAL A 188 2.66 -23.33 -1.94
C VAL A 188 2.28 -21.99 -1.31
N ILE A 189 3.11 -20.95 -1.46
CA ILE A 189 2.77 -19.58 -1.02
C ILE A 189 1.50 -19.08 -1.74
N ASN A 190 1.40 -19.30 -3.06
CA ASN A 190 0.22 -18.88 -3.82
C ASN A 190 -1.04 -19.64 -3.39
N TRP A 191 -0.94 -20.94 -3.16
CA TRP A 191 -2.04 -21.75 -2.66
C TRP A 191 -2.48 -21.29 -1.26
N ARG A 192 -1.54 -21.04 -0.35
CA ARG A 192 -1.83 -20.51 0.98
C ARG A 192 -2.54 -19.16 0.91
N ARG A 193 -2.10 -18.25 0.05
CA ARG A 193 -2.76 -16.94 -0.18
C ARG A 193 -4.19 -17.11 -0.69
N LYS A 194 -4.42 -18.09 -1.58
CA LYS A 194 -5.76 -18.45 -2.04
C LYS A 194 -6.64 -18.94 -0.89
N PHE A 195 -6.12 -19.81 -0.02
CA PHE A 195 -6.88 -20.30 1.14
C PHE A 195 -7.13 -19.23 2.19
N LEU A 196 -6.18 -18.34 2.46
CA LEU A 196 -6.39 -17.19 3.36
C LEU A 196 -7.50 -16.26 2.85
N ARG A 197 -7.58 -16.02 1.53
CA ARG A 197 -8.69 -15.28 0.93
C ARG A 197 -10.02 -16.00 1.12
N LEU A 198 -10.08 -17.30 0.80
CA LEU A 198 -11.30 -18.09 0.95
C LEU A 198 -11.76 -18.20 2.41
N LEU A 199 -10.81 -18.26 3.35
CA LEU A 199 -11.13 -18.29 4.78
C LEU A 199 -11.76 -16.97 5.19
N ARG A 200 -11.13 -15.83 4.84
CA ARG A 200 -11.68 -14.49 5.12
C ARG A 200 -13.08 -14.27 4.55
N GLU A 201 -13.35 -14.80 3.35
CA GLU A 201 -14.68 -14.69 2.72
C GLU A 201 -15.75 -15.54 3.42
N ARG A 202 -15.37 -16.62 4.10
CA ARG A 202 -16.29 -17.56 4.76
C ARG A 202 -16.46 -17.26 6.24
N ASP A 203 -15.37 -17.01 6.94
CA ASP A 203 -15.28 -16.85 8.39
C ASP A 203 -14.14 -15.88 8.74
N GLU A 204 -14.52 -14.68 9.17
CA GLU A 204 -13.58 -13.63 9.55
C GLU A 204 -12.92 -13.91 10.91
N GLU A 205 -13.65 -14.51 11.86
CA GLU A 205 -13.13 -14.83 13.20
C GLU A 205 -12.05 -15.91 13.13
N ALA A 206 -12.30 -16.98 12.37
CA ALA A 206 -11.32 -18.02 12.13
C ALA A 206 -10.09 -17.47 11.39
N PHE A 207 -10.29 -16.54 10.46
CA PHE A 207 -9.20 -15.86 9.74
C PHE A 207 -8.29 -15.06 10.68
N GLU A 208 -8.86 -14.23 11.57
CA GLU A 208 -8.08 -13.45 12.54
C GLU A 208 -7.32 -14.36 13.51
N LYS A 209 -7.96 -15.43 13.99
CA LYS A 209 -7.32 -16.45 14.84
C LYS A 209 -6.12 -17.08 14.16
N VAL A 210 -6.28 -17.52 12.90
CA VAL A 210 -5.20 -18.15 12.12
C VAL A 210 -4.03 -17.20 11.91
N ILE A 211 -4.31 -15.94 11.57
CA ILE A 211 -3.27 -14.91 11.39
C ILE A 211 -2.49 -14.67 12.68
N LYS A 212 -3.19 -14.58 13.81
CA LYS A 212 -2.60 -14.33 15.12
C LYS A 212 -1.73 -15.51 15.58
N GLU A 213 -2.25 -16.73 15.51
CA GLU A 213 -1.57 -17.95 15.98
C GLU A 213 -0.35 -18.30 15.11
N LEU A 214 -0.53 -18.25 13.78
CA LEU A 214 0.56 -18.55 12.85
C LEU A 214 1.50 -17.37 12.68
N LYS A 215 1.13 -16.16 13.15
CA LYS A 215 1.90 -14.92 12.97
C LYS A 215 2.14 -14.63 11.48
N ILE A 216 1.07 -14.63 10.69
CA ILE A 216 1.14 -14.40 9.25
C ILE A 216 0.69 -12.99 8.94
N ALA A 217 1.56 -12.18 8.32
CA ALA A 217 1.12 -10.91 7.75
C ALA A 217 0.30 -11.13 6.48
N TYR A 218 -0.98 -10.75 6.50
CA TYR A 218 -1.87 -10.83 5.35
C TYR A 218 -1.90 -9.52 4.56
N HIS A 219 -1.53 -9.60 3.29
CA HIS A 219 -1.61 -8.50 2.33
C HIS A 219 -2.45 -8.90 1.12
N VAL A 220 -3.37 -8.02 0.71
CA VAL A 220 -4.11 -8.21 -0.55
C VAL A 220 -3.16 -7.94 -1.70
N GLN A 221 -2.88 -8.97 -2.50
CA GLN A 221 -2.06 -8.80 -3.70
C GLN A 221 -2.85 -7.95 -4.70
N LYS A 222 -2.33 -6.76 -5.02
CA LYS A 222 -2.81 -6.01 -6.18
C LYS A 222 -2.56 -6.86 -7.41
N GLN A 223 -3.51 -6.90 -8.36
CA GLN A 223 -3.24 -7.56 -9.63
C GLN A 223 -1.95 -6.99 -10.22
N PRO A 224 -1.04 -7.83 -10.75
CA PRO A 224 0.17 -7.32 -11.35
C PRO A 224 -0.24 -6.43 -12.52
N GLU A 225 -0.12 -5.12 -12.33
CA GLU A 225 0.01 -4.18 -13.44
C GLU A 225 1.16 -4.72 -14.31
N HIS A 226 0.97 -4.73 -15.64
CA HIS A 226 1.90 -5.32 -16.61
C HIS A 226 3.37 -5.20 -16.17
N VAL A 227 4.14 -6.30 -16.24
CA VAL A 227 5.51 -6.41 -15.70
C VAL A 227 6.27 -5.12 -15.99
N LYS A 228 6.45 -4.28 -14.97
CA LYS A 228 7.07 -2.97 -15.16
C LYS A 228 8.53 -3.21 -15.52
N THR A 229 8.85 -3.04 -16.80
CA THR A 229 10.23 -2.94 -17.28
C THR A 229 10.92 -1.80 -16.53
N ARG A 230 12.26 -1.78 -16.47
CA ARG A 230 13.01 -0.67 -15.85
C ARG A 230 12.51 0.69 -16.34
N LYS A 231 12.27 0.80 -17.65
CA LYS A 231 11.74 2.00 -18.30
C LYS A 231 10.33 2.34 -17.77
N ALA A 232 9.39 1.40 -17.82
CA ALA A 232 8.02 1.63 -17.35
C ALA A 232 7.96 1.98 -15.85
N TRP A 233 8.82 1.37 -15.03
CA TRP A 233 8.89 1.70 -13.61
C TRP A 233 9.45 3.11 -13.37
N ALA A 234 10.55 3.49 -14.05
CA ALA A 234 11.13 4.82 -13.96
C ALA A 234 10.16 5.91 -14.47
N GLU A 235 9.47 5.66 -15.58
CA GLU A 235 8.44 6.58 -16.10
C GLU A 235 7.28 6.75 -15.11
N ALA A 236 6.82 5.67 -14.47
CA ALA A 236 5.76 5.75 -13.47
C ALA A 236 6.20 6.59 -12.26
N GLN A 237 7.43 6.42 -11.78
CA GLN A 237 7.97 7.25 -10.69
C GLN A 237 8.10 8.72 -11.10
N LEU A 238 8.62 8.97 -12.30
CA LEU A 238 8.75 10.33 -12.81
C LEU A 238 7.38 11.00 -12.97
N ARG A 239 6.38 10.31 -13.54
CA ARG A 239 5.01 10.84 -13.65
C ARG A 239 4.43 11.17 -12.28
N ALA A 240 4.52 10.26 -11.32
CA ALA A 240 4.02 10.50 -9.96
C ALA A 240 4.67 11.75 -9.31
N ARG A 241 5.98 11.94 -9.51
CA ARG A 241 6.70 13.13 -9.03
C ARG A 241 6.29 14.41 -9.73
N VAL A 242 6.13 14.36 -11.05
CA VAL A 242 5.69 15.51 -11.85
C VAL A 242 4.29 15.95 -11.42
N GLU A 243 3.38 15.02 -11.15
CA GLU A 243 2.05 15.36 -10.63
C GLU A 243 2.14 16.01 -9.24
N GLN A 244 2.96 15.48 -8.31
CA GLN A 244 3.17 16.12 -7.00
C GLN A 244 3.70 17.55 -7.09
N GLU A 245 4.65 17.80 -8.01
CA GLU A 245 5.19 19.14 -8.24
C GLU A 245 4.16 20.09 -8.88
N LYS A 246 3.31 19.58 -9.78
CA LYS A 246 2.18 20.35 -10.34
C LYS A 246 1.17 20.72 -9.25
N GLU A 247 0.80 19.76 -8.40
CA GLU A 247 -0.12 19.97 -7.28
C GLU A 247 0.44 21.03 -6.32
N ARG A 248 1.71 20.93 -5.92
CA ARG A 248 2.35 21.94 -5.05
C ARG A 248 2.31 23.34 -5.66
N ARG A 249 2.69 23.48 -6.94
CA ARG A 249 2.66 24.78 -7.64
C ARG A 249 1.23 25.31 -7.77
N LEU A 250 0.26 24.43 -8.01
CA LEU A 250 -1.15 24.81 -8.10
C LEU A 250 -1.68 25.29 -6.75
N GLU A 251 -1.28 24.65 -5.65
CA GLU A 251 -1.62 25.08 -4.29
C GLU A 251 -1.03 26.45 -3.96
N GLU A 252 0.24 26.69 -4.30
CA GLU A 252 0.89 27.99 -4.12
C GLU A 252 0.18 29.10 -4.92
N LEU A 253 -0.15 28.81 -6.19
CA LEU A 253 -0.94 29.72 -7.03
C LEU A 253 -2.35 29.95 -6.47
N HIS A 254 -3.01 28.90 -5.98
CA HIS A 254 -4.33 29.02 -5.37
C HIS A 254 -4.30 29.89 -4.11
N GLN A 255 -3.29 29.72 -3.24
CA GLN A 255 -3.11 30.53 -2.04
C GLN A 255 -2.84 32.00 -2.39
N SER A 256 -1.96 32.27 -3.36
CA SER A 256 -1.69 33.65 -3.82
C SER A 256 -2.94 34.30 -4.43
N TYR A 257 -3.71 33.56 -5.22
CA TYR A 257 -4.97 34.05 -5.79
C TYR A 257 -6.01 34.37 -4.71
N ILE A 258 -6.14 33.53 -3.68
CA ILE A 258 -7.03 33.80 -2.54
C ILE A 258 -6.61 35.09 -1.82
N LYS A 259 -5.30 35.28 -1.58
CA LYS A 259 -4.78 36.51 -0.95
C LYS A 259 -5.10 37.75 -1.79
N GLN A 260 -4.78 37.73 -3.08
CA GLN A 260 -5.09 38.84 -3.99
C GLN A 260 -6.60 39.12 -4.07
N ARG A 261 -7.44 38.08 -4.06
CA ARG A 261 -8.89 38.25 -4.06
C ARG A 261 -9.39 38.91 -2.78
N LYS A 262 -8.82 38.56 -1.62
CA LYS A 262 -9.13 39.22 -0.33
C LYS A 262 -8.71 40.69 -0.36
N GLU A 263 -7.47 40.97 -0.75
CA GLU A 263 -6.94 42.34 -0.87
C GLU A 263 -7.80 43.21 -1.80
N LYS A 264 -8.13 42.71 -2.99
CA LYS A 264 -9.03 43.41 -3.92
C LYS A 264 -10.43 43.61 -3.35
N SER A 265 -10.96 42.63 -2.62
CA SER A 265 -12.28 42.77 -1.98
C SER A 265 -12.28 43.85 -0.90
N GLU A 266 -11.21 43.94 -0.10
CA GLU A 266 -11.04 44.98 0.91
C GLU A 266 -10.87 46.37 0.28
N GLU A 267 -10.11 46.47 -0.82
CA GLU A 267 -9.96 47.70 -1.60
C GLU A 267 -11.29 48.17 -2.18
N MET A 268 -12.07 47.26 -2.77
CA MET A 268 -13.39 47.56 -3.32
C MET A 268 -14.39 47.99 -2.23
N GLU A 269 -14.36 47.38 -1.05
CA GLU A 269 -15.21 47.80 0.08
C GLU A 269 -14.82 49.18 0.63
N LYS A 270 -13.52 49.49 0.71
CA LYS A 270 -13.04 50.85 1.02
C LYS A 270 -13.54 51.87 -0.01
N ARG A 271 -13.40 51.55 -1.30
CA ARG A 271 -13.86 52.43 -2.39
C ARG A 271 -15.38 52.65 -2.37
N LYS A 272 -16.17 51.60 -2.09
CA LYS A 272 -17.61 51.72 -1.90
C LYS A 272 -17.96 52.61 -0.70
N ALA A 273 -17.21 52.50 0.41
CA ALA A 273 -17.43 53.33 1.59
C ALA A 273 -17.11 54.81 1.32
N GLU A 274 -16.05 55.11 0.55
CA GLU A 274 -15.75 56.46 0.07
C GLU A 274 -16.88 57.03 -0.79
N LEU A 275 -17.30 56.28 -1.82
CA LEU A 275 -18.39 56.69 -2.71
C LEU A 275 -19.70 56.93 -1.94
N ARG A 276 -20.01 56.14 -0.90
CA ARG A 276 -21.17 56.38 -0.03
C ARG A 276 -21.07 57.70 0.74
N LYS A 277 -19.87 58.07 1.22
CA LYS A 277 -19.65 59.37 1.89
C LYS A 277 -19.81 60.53 0.91
N GLU A 278 -19.27 60.41 -0.30
CA GLU A 278 -19.45 61.41 -1.36
C GLU A 278 -20.94 61.58 -1.70
N LEU A 279 -21.68 60.48 -1.84
CA LEU A 279 -23.13 60.50 -2.08
C LEU A 279 -23.90 61.20 -0.94
N GLN A 280 -23.52 60.94 0.31
CA GLN A 280 -24.11 61.64 1.47
C GLN A 280 -23.80 63.13 1.45
N GLN A 281 -22.58 63.53 1.11
CA GLN A 281 -22.18 64.94 1.01
C GLN A 281 -22.92 65.66 -0.12
N VAL A 282 -23.03 65.05 -1.31
CA VAL A 282 -23.79 65.59 -2.43
C VAL A 282 -25.29 65.67 -2.09
N GLY A 283 -25.85 64.65 -1.45
CA GLY A 283 -27.22 64.67 -0.96
C GLY A 283 -27.47 65.79 0.05
N GLN A 284 -26.55 65.99 1.01
CA GLN A 284 -26.60 67.09 1.97
C GLN A 284 -26.50 68.46 1.28
N ALA A 285 -25.59 68.61 0.32
CA ALA A 285 -25.46 69.82 -0.48
C ALA A 285 -26.76 70.14 -1.25
N PHE A 286 -27.38 69.15 -1.89
CA PHE A 286 -28.69 69.28 -2.53
C PHE A 286 -29.78 69.70 -1.56
N THR A 287 -29.83 69.11 -0.36
CA THR A 287 -30.82 69.51 0.66
C THR A 287 -30.59 70.92 1.18
N SER A 288 -29.33 71.36 1.37
CA SER A 288 -29.02 72.74 1.75
C SER A 288 -29.31 73.77 0.65
N PHE A 289 -29.15 73.39 -0.62
CA PHE A 289 -29.50 74.22 -1.77
C PHE A 289 -31.01 74.36 -1.92
N ALA A 290 -31.75 73.27 -1.68
CA ALA A 290 -33.21 73.28 -1.65
C ALA A 290 -33.78 74.11 -0.47
N TYR A 291 -33.12 74.11 0.69
CA TYR A 291 -33.50 74.95 1.84
C TYR A 291 -33.20 76.45 1.62
N ASN A 292 -32.14 76.80 0.89
CA ASN A 292 -31.81 78.20 0.57
C ASN A 292 -32.63 78.79 -0.58
N ALA A 293 -33.34 77.95 -1.37
CA ALA A 293 -34.15 78.37 -2.50
C ALA A 293 -35.66 78.55 -2.18
N ALA A 294 -36.07 78.40 -0.92
CA ALA A 294 -37.46 78.59 -0.46
C ALA A 294 -37.46 79.67 0.64
N LEU A 295 -38.02 80.88 0.52
CA LEU A 295 -39.37 81.36 0.12
C LEU A 295 -39.33 82.92 -0.04
N PRO A 296 -40.39 83.68 -0.43
CA PRO A 296 -41.84 83.37 -0.55
C PRO A 296 -42.48 83.78 -1.92
N GLU A 297 -43.62 83.26 -2.41
CA GLU A 297 -45.00 83.54 -1.98
C GLU A 297 -46.04 82.65 -2.76
N ILE A 298 -46.96 82.01 -2.00
CA ILE A 298 -48.44 81.90 -2.19
C ILE A 298 -48.99 81.06 -3.40
N PRO A 299 -50.15 80.35 -3.33
CA PRO A 299 -50.62 79.28 -2.43
C PRO A 299 -51.25 78.08 -3.21
N ARG A 300 -51.82 77.09 -2.51
CA ARG A 300 -52.89 76.15 -2.97
C ARG A 300 -52.68 75.43 -4.31
N ILE A 301 -52.38 74.12 -4.29
CA ILE A 301 -53.00 73.07 -5.15
C ILE A 301 -52.49 71.65 -4.87
N MET A 302 -51.40 71.42 -4.12
CA MET A 302 -50.90 70.05 -3.90
C MET A 302 -51.60 69.26 -2.77
N GLY A 303 -52.93 69.24 -2.80
CA GLY A 303 -53.76 68.31 -2.03
C GLY A 303 -54.02 66.96 -2.72
N LEU A 304 -53.40 66.68 -3.87
CA LEU A 304 -53.79 65.53 -4.71
C LEU A 304 -52.65 64.62 -5.20
N ILE A 305 -51.38 64.91 -4.91
CA ILE A 305 -50.25 64.08 -5.41
C ILE A 305 -49.64 63.19 -4.32
N VAL A 306 -49.90 63.46 -3.04
CA VAL A 306 -49.39 62.64 -1.91
C VAL A 306 -50.10 61.28 -1.80
N GLN A 307 -51.26 61.11 -2.44
CA GLN A 307 -51.99 59.83 -2.43
C GLN A 307 -51.44 58.80 -3.44
N CYS A 308 -50.64 59.20 -4.45
CA CYS A 308 -50.26 58.29 -5.54
C CYS A 308 -48.86 57.64 -5.34
N HIS A 309 -47.97 58.26 -4.57
CA HIS A 309 -46.60 57.75 -4.42
C HIS A 309 -46.39 56.79 -3.25
N ILE A 310 -47.31 56.74 -2.27
CA ILE A 310 -47.24 55.77 -1.16
C ILE A 310 -47.56 54.34 -1.66
N SER A 311 -48.35 54.20 -2.71
CA SER A 311 -48.72 52.90 -3.30
C SER A 311 -47.57 52.20 -4.03
N HIS A 312 -46.62 52.95 -4.59
CA HIS A 312 -45.53 52.37 -5.41
C HIS A 312 -44.32 51.92 -4.60
N VAL A 313 -44.06 52.51 -3.43
CA VAL A 313 -42.93 52.14 -2.57
C VAL A 313 -43.24 50.87 -1.75
N GLN A 314 -44.52 50.61 -1.43
CA GLN A 314 -44.92 49.42 -0.70
C GLN A 314 -44.84 48.14 -1.57
N ILE A 315 -45.07 48.25 -2.89
CA ILE A 315 -45.00 47.12 -3.84
C ILE A 315 -43.55 46.71 -4.14
N VAL A 316 -42.59 47.65 -4.09
CA VAL A 316 -41.17 47.32 -4.36
C VAL A 316 -40.49 46.69 -3.15
N MET A 317 -40.91 47.01 -1.92
CA MET A 317 -40.36 46.36 -0.72
C MET A 317 -40.86 44.91 -0.52
N GLU A 318 -42.12 44.59 -0.90
CA GLU A 318 -42.62 43.20 -0.85
C GLU A 318 -41.94 42.28 -1.89
N CYS A 319 -41.46 42.82 -3.02
CA CYS A 319 -40.68 42.07 -4.01
C CYS A 319 -39.24 41.77 -3.57
N MET A 320 -38.65 42.56 -2.65
CA MET A 320 -37.29 42.32 -2.15
C MET A 320 -37.24 41.31 -0.99
N GLU A 321 -38.31 41.21 -0.17
CA GLU A 321 -38.39 40.22 0.91
C GLU A 321 -38.80 38.81 0.45
N SER A 322 -39.40 38.69 -0.73
CA SER A 322 -39.77 37.39 -1.35
C SER A 322 -38.60 36.76 -2.13
N GLY A 323 -37.63 37.54 -2.62
CA GLY A 323 -36.43 37.04 -3.30
C GLY A 323 -35.39 36.38 -2.38
N LEU A 324 -35.40 36.68 -1.07
CA LEU A 324 -34.43 36.15 -0.10
C LEU A 324 -34.83 34.81 0.54
N ARG A 325 -36.03 34.28 0.25
CA ARG A 325 -36.48 32.95 0.73
C ARG A 325 -36.24 31.80 -0.26
N GLY A 326 -35.72 32.08 -1.47
CA GLY A 326 -35.52 31.08 -2.52
C GLY A 326 -34.17 30.34 -2.55
N TRP A 327 -33.19 30.71 -1.71
CA TRP A 327 -31.83 30.13 -1.76
C TRP A 327 -31.44 29.41 -0.46
N ARG A 328 -32.41 28.71 0.14
CA ARG A 328 -32.18 27.81 1.28
C ARG A 328 -32.79 26.42 1.07
N VAL A 329 -32.68 25.87 -0.14
CA VAL A 329 -32.87 24.44 -0.41
C VAL A 329 -31.93 24.01 -1.55
N LEU A 330 -30.66 23.76 -1.23
CA LEU A 330 -29.76 22.88 -1.98
C LEU A 330 -28.45 22.77 -1.19
N LEU A 331 -28.53 22.01 -0.09
CA LEU A 331 -27.41 21.41 0.63
C LEU A 331 -27.99 20.25 1.48
N ILE A 332 -28.24 19.14 0.78
CA ILE A 332 -28.07 17.76 1.26
C ILE A 332 -27.22 17.09 0.18
#